data_AF-A0A2J8TEJ8-F1
#
_entry.id   AF-A0A2J8TEJ8-F1
#
_cell.length_a   1.000
_cell.length_b   1.000
_cell.length_c   1.000
_cell.angle_alpha   90.00
_cell.angle_beta   90.00
_cell.angle_gamma   90.00
#
_symmetry.space_group_name_H-M   'P 1'
#
loop_
_entity.id
_entity.type
_entity.pdbx_description
1 polymer ?
#
loop_
_entity_poly.entity_id
_entity_poly.type
_entity_poly.pdbx_seq_one_letter_code
_entity_poly.pdbx_strand_id
1 'polypeptide(L)'
;LEGGRAFFNAVKEGDTVIFASDDEQDRILWVQAMYRATGQSHKPVPPTQVQKLNAKGGNVPQLDAPISQFYADRAQKHGMDEFISSNPCNFDHASLFEMVQRLTLDHRLNDSYSCLGWFSPGQVFVLDEYCARNGVRGCHRHLCYLRDLLERAENGAMIDPTLLHYSFAFCASHVHGNRPDGIGTVTVEEKERFEEIKERLRVLLENQITHFRYCFPFGRPEGALKATLSLLERVLMKDIVTPVPQEEVKTVIRKCLEQAALVNYSRLSEYAKIEENQKDAENVGRLITPAKKLEDTIRLAELVIEVLQQNEEHHAEGKEAFAWWSDLMVEHAETFLSLFAVDMDAALEVQPPDTWDSFPLFQLLNDFLRTDYNLCNGKFHKHLQDLFAPLVVRYVDLMESSIAQSIHRGFERESWEPVKSLTSNLPNVNLPNVNLPKVPNLPVNIPLGIPQMPTFSAPSWMAAIYDADNGSGTSEDLFWKLDALQTFIRDLHWPEEEFGKHLEQRLKLMASDMIESCVKRTRIAFEVKLQKTSRSTDFRVPQSICTMFNVMVDAKAQSTKLCSMEMGQE
;
A
#
# COMPACT_ATOMS: atom_id res chain seq x y z
N LEU A 1 -23.11 -38.07 -46.96
CA LEU A 1 -23.09 -38.58 -48.35
C LEU A 1 -22.72 -40.06 -48.27
N GLU A 2 -23.69 -40.90 -47.91
CA GLU A 2 -23.45 -42.34 -47.81
C GLU A 2 -23.47 -42.95 -49.22
N GLY A 3 -22.41 -43.69 -49.57
CA GLY A 3 -22.28 -44.41 -50.84
C GLY A 3 -21.29 -43.80 -51.84
N GLY A 4 -20.97 -42.51 -51.74
CA GLY A 4 -20.03 -41.84 -52.65
C GLY A 4 -18.57 -42.19 -52.36
N ARG A 5 -17.79 -42.50 -53.41
CA ARG A 5 -16.40 -42.97 -53.29
C ARG A 5 -15.36 -41.92 -53.66
N ALA A 6 -15.76 -40.87 -54.39
CA ALA A 6 -14.89 -39.76 -54.76
C ALA A 6 -15.58 -38.42 -54.47
N PHE A 7 -14.87 -37.48 -53.85
CA PHE A 7 -15.44 -36.20 -53.40
C PHE A 7 -14.77 -35.01 -54.09
N PHE A 8 -15.52 -33.92 -54.29
CA PHE A 8 -14.98 -32.65 -54.79
C PHE A 8 -15.75 -31.46 -54.20
N ASN A 9 -15.07 -30.32 -54.09
CA ASN A 9 -15.63 -29.11 -53.49
C ASN A 9 -15.95 -28.08 -54.56
N ALA A 10 -17.08 -27.40 -54.43
CA ALA A 10 -17.43 -26.25 -55.25
C ALA A 10 -17.90 -25.09 -54.37
N VAL A 11 -17.79 -23.88 -54.88
CA VAL A 11 -18.20 -22.68 -54.15
C VAL A 11 -19.53 -22.19 -54.71
N LYS A 12 -20.51 -21.97 -53.85
CA LYS A 12 -21.77 -21.32 -54.20
C LYS A 12 -21.99 -20.15 -53.24
N GLU A 13 -22.07 -18.93 -53.77
CA GLU A 13 -22.35 -17.71 -52.99
C GLU A 13 -21.38 -17.44 -51.82
N GLY A 14 -20.14 -17.96 -51.90
CA GLY A 14 -19.12 -17.81 -50.87
C GLY A 14 -18.98 -19.02 -49.94
N ASP A 15 -19.94 -19.93 -49.94
CA ASP A 15 -19.91 -21.15 -49.13
C ASP A 15 -19.33 -22.34 -49.90
N THR A 16 -18.55 -23.17 -49.21
CA THR A 16 -17.96 -24.40 -49.78
C THR A 16 -18.94 -25.56 -49.64
N VAL A 17 -19.40 -26.08 -50.77
CA VAL A 17 -20.31 -27.23 -50.86
C VAL A 17 -19.55 -28.46 -51.35
N ILE A 18 -19.71 -29.58 -50.64
CA ILE A 18 -19.03 -30.85 -50.94
C ILE A 18 -19.98 -31.77 -51.72
N PHE A 19 -19.55 -32.24 -52.88
CA PHE A 19 -20.25 -33.21 -53.72
C PHE A 19 -19.54 -34.57 -53.68
N ALA A 20 -20.30 -35.64 -53.88
CA ALA A 20 -19.78 -37.00 -53.98
C ALA A 20 -20.22 -37.66 -55.29
N SER A 21 -19.33 -38.46 -55.88
CA SER A 21 -19.57 -39.32 -57.05
C SER A 21 -19.20 -40.77 -56.75
N ASP A 22 -19.72 -41.68 -57.57
CA ASP A 22 -19.54 -43.13 -57.39
C ASP A 22 -18.14 -43.59 -57.82
N ASP A 23 -17.52 -42.92 -58.78
CA ASP A 23 -16.14 -43.15 -59.20
C ASP A 23 -15.39 -41.87 -59.61
N GLU A 24 -14.09 -42.03 -59.86
CA GLU A 24 -13.13 -40.97 -60.16
C GLU A 24 -13.31 -40.37 -61.57
N GLN A 25 -13.77 -41.16 -62.55
CA GLN A 25 -14.00 -40.66 -63.92
C GLN A 25 -15.25 -39.79 -63.98
N ASP A 26 -16.31 -40.20 -63.30
CA ASP A 26 -17.54 -39.42 -63.17
C ASP A 26 -17.27 -38.11 -62.43
N ARG A 27 -16.42 -38.13 -61.39
CA ARG A 27 -15.96 -36.92 -60.71
C ARG A 27 -15.34 -35.90 -61.66
N ILE A 28 -14.44 -36.36 -62.55
CA ILE A 28 -13.73 -35.48 -63.48
C ILE A 28 -14.72 -34.86 -64.48
N LEU A 29 -15.70 -35.64 -64.95
CA LEU A 29 -16.76 -35.15 -65.83
C LEU A 29 -17.61 -34.08 -65.12
N TRP A 30 -18.02 -34.31 -63.87
CA TRP A 30 -18.79 -33.35 -63.09
C TRP A 30 -18.01 -32.07 -62.77
N VAL A 31 -16.73 -32.18 -62.40
CA VAL A 31 -15.85 -31.02 -62.18
C VAL A 31 -15.72 -30.19 -63.46
N GLN A 32 -15.58 -30.82 -64.63
CA GLN A 32 -15.51 -30.11 -65.91
C GLN A 32 -16.86 -29.49 -66.32
N ALA A 33 -17.97 -30.20 -66.11
CA ALA A 33 -19.31 -29.72 -66.40
C ALA A 33 -19.66 -28.51 -65.53
N MET A 34 -19.39 -28.58 -64.22
CA MET A 34 -19.60 -27.46 -63.30
C MET A 34 -18.71 -26.28 -63.64
N TYR A 35 -17.42 -26.49 -63.94
CA TYR A 35 -16.52 -25.40 -64.34
C TYR A 35 -16.98 -24.69 -65.62
N ARG A 36 -17.48 -25.43 -66.61
CA ARG A 36 -18.05 -24.85 -67.84
C ARG A 36 -19.36 -24.11 -67.59
N ALA A 37 -20.21 -24.62 -66.70
CA ALA A 37 -21.53 -24.05 -66.45
C ALA A 37 -21.50 -22.82 -65.54
N THR A 38 -20.58 -22.75 -64.56
CA THR A 38 -20.55 -21.68 -63.56
C THR A 38 -19.61 -20.53 -63.91
N GLY A 39 -18.67 -20.72 -64.84
CA GLY A 39 -17.72 -19.68 -65.27
C GLY A 39 -16.81 -19.14 -64.16
N GLN A 40 -16.70 -19.85 -63.03
CA GLN A 40 -15.93 -19.41 -61.87
C GLN A 40 -14.43 -19.36 -62.19
N SER A 41 -13.74 -18.33 -61.69
CA SER A 41 -12.30 -18.13 -61.87
C SER A 41 -11.45 -19.21 -61.18
N HIS A 42 -11.98 -19.83 -60.11
CA HIS A 42 -11.35 -20.98 -59.45
C HIS A 42 -11.97 -22.29 -59.94
N LYS A 43 -11.14 -23.14 -60.56
CA LYS A 43 -11.54 -24.50 -60.93
C LYS A 43 -11.83 -25.31 -59.65
N PRO A 44 -12.97 -26.01 -59.53
CA PRO A 44 -13.22 -26.93 -58.43
C PRO A 44 -12.04 -27.89 -58.28
N VAL A 45 -11.32 -27.81 -57.16
CA VAL A 45 -10.12 -28.60 -56.90
C VAL A 45 -10.52 -29.81 -56.04
N PRO A 46 -10.15 -31.04 -56.41
CA PRO A 46 -10.33 -32.17 -55.49
C PRO A 46 -9.58 -31.90 -54.19
N PRO A 47 -10.15 -32.24 -53.01
CA PRO A 47 -9.50 -31.99 -51.74
C PRO A 47 -8.09 -32.57 -51.77
N THR A 48 -7.10 -31.75 -51.45
CA THR A 48 -5.69 -32.12 -51.45
C THR A 48 -5.52 -33.37 -50.60
N GLN A 49 -5.14 -34.46 -51.26
CA GLN A 49 -4.97 -35.77 -50.65
C GLN A 49 -3.92 -35.72 -49.53
N VAL A 50 -4.36 -35.53 -48.29
CA VAL A 50 -3.60 -35.99 -47.10
C VAL A 50 -3.85 -37.48 -46.84
N GLN A 51 -4.65 -38.14 -47.69
CA GLN A 51 -4.88 -39.58 -47.67
C GLN A 51 -4.83 -40.14 -49.10
N LYS A 52 -3.61 -40.37 -49.61
CA LYS A 52 -3.22 -41.41 -50.58
C LYS A 52 -1.81 -41.13 -51.16
N LEU A 53 -0.78 -41.38 -50.36
CA LEU A 53 0.47 -41.97 -50.84
C LEU A 53 0.35 -43.43 -50.35
N ASN A 54 0.13 -44.47 -51.15
CA ASN A 54 0.62 -44.82 -52.47
C ASN A 54 -0.40 -45.71 -53.20
N ALA A 55 -0.45 -45.64 -54.53
CA ALA A 55 -0.66 -46.83 -55.35
C ALA A 55 -0.14 -46.60 -56.78
N LYS A 56 1.14 -46.93 -57.01
CA LYS A 56 1.55 -47.51 -58.28
C LYS A 56 2.26 -48.84 -58.01
N GLY A 57 1.51 -49.91 -58.26
CA GLY A 57 1.98 -51.15 -58.85
C GLY A 57 2.77 -52.13 -57.99
N GLY A 58 2.11 -53.22 -57.58
CA GLY A 58 2.78 -54.50 -57.33
C GLY A 58 2.23 -55.34 -56.18
N ASN A 59 1.19 -56.13 -56.48
CA ASN A 59 0.67 -57.30 -55.74
C ASN A 59 -0.15 -57.12 -54.44
N VAL A 60 -1.43 -57.50 -54.58
CA VAL A 60 -2.39 -58.10 -53.62
C VAL A 60 -2.71 -57.30 -52.33
N PRO A 61 -3.99 -56.99 -52.04
CA PRO A 61 -4.36 -56.26 -50.83
C PRO A 61 -4.31 -57.19 -49.61
N GLN A 62 -3.29 -57.04 -48.77
CA GLN A 62 -3.33 -57.55 -47.40
C GLN A 62 -3.96 -56.46 -46.52
N LEU A 63 -5.22 -56.68 -46.12
CA LEU A 63 -6.05 -55.74 -45.36
C LEU A 63 -5.77 -55.77 -43.84
N ASP A 64 -4.67 -56.39 -43.40
CA ASP A 64 -4.39 -56.71 -41.99
C ASP A 64 -3.15 -56.00 -41.42
N ALA A 65 -2.65 -54.95 -42.07
CA ALA A 65 -1.56 -54.14 -41.51
C ALA A 65 -2.14 -53.17 -40.45
N PRO A 66 -1.82 -53.32 -39.14
CA PRO A 66 -2.33 -52.43 -38.12
C PRO A 66 -1.86 -50.99 -38.38
N ILE A 67 -2.71 -50.00 -38.03
CA ILE A 67 -2.47 -48.55 -38.19
C ILE A 67 -1.05 -48.13 -37.71
N SER A 68 -0.46 -48.87 -36.77
CA SER A 68 0.90 -48.71 -36.28
C SER A 68 1.98 -48.79 -37.37
N GLN A 69 1.85 -49.64 -38.39
CA GLN A 69 2.82 -49.77 -39.47
C GLN A 69 2.88 -48.51 -40.35
N PHE A 70 1.76 -47.81 -40.52
CA PHE A 70 1.70 -46.58 -41.31
C PHE A 70 2.39 -45.38 -40.61
N TYR A 71 2.28 -45.30 -39.28
CA TYR A 71 3.01 -44.29 -38.49
C TYR A 71 4.51 -44.60 -38.39
N ALA A 72 4.88 -45.88 -38.29
CA ALA A 72 6.27 -46.32 -38.33
C ALA A 72 6.95 -45.88 -39.64
N ASP A 73 6.37 -46.20 -40.81
CA ASP A 73 6.91 -45.83 -42.12
C ASP A 73 7.08 -44.31 -42.33
N ARG A 74 6.24 -43.50 -41.69
CA ARG A 74 6.35 -42.03 -41.74
C ARG A 74 7.47 -41.52 -40.84
N ALA A 75 7.64 -42.09 -39.66
CA ALA A 75 8.68 -41.71 -38.72
C ALA A 75 10.09 -42.16 -39.19
N GLN A 76 10.19 -43.33 -39.84
CA GLN A 76 11.42 -43.79 -40.49
C GLN A 76 11.93 -42.81 -41.57
N LYS A 77 11.03 -42.22 -42.37
CA LYS A 77 11.40 -41.18 -43.36
C LYS A 77 11.99 -39.90 -42.76
N HIS A 78 11.83 -39.68 -41.46
CA HIS A 78 12.42 -38.56 -40.72
C HIS A 78 13.67 -38.96 -39.94
N GLY A 79 14.25 -40.14 -40.19
CA GLY A 79 15.47 -40.62 -39.52
C GLY A 79 15.24 -41.12 -38.10
N MET A 80 14.01 -41.47 -37.74
CA MET A 80 13.66 -41.95 -36.39
C MET A 80 13.77 -43.48 -36.24
N ASP A 81 14.41 -44.16 -37.19
CA ASP A 81 14.54 -45.62 -37.24
C ASP A 81 15.14 -46.20 -35.96
N GLU A 82 16.14 -45.53 -35.39
CA GLU A 82 16.81 -45.94 -34.16
C GLU A 82 15.87 -45.89 -32.95
N PHE A 83 15.00 -44.88 -32.86
CA PHE A 83 14.02 -44.74 -31.77
C PHE A 83 12.88 -45.75 -31.86
N ILE A 84 12.44 -46.08 -33.08
CA ILE A 84 11.35 -47.03 -33.32
C ILE A 84 11.81 -48.48 -33.05
N SER A 85 13.06 -48.79 -33.39
CA SER A 85 13.64 -50.13 -33.22
C SER A 85 14.22 -50.39 -31.82
N SER A 86 14.42 -49.34 -31.04
CA SER A 86 14.91 -49.41 -29.66
C SER A 86 13.91 -50.11 -28.73
N ASN A 87 14.40 -51.03 -27.90
CA ASN A 87 13.57 -51.71 -26.90
C ASN A 87 13.35 -50.79 -25.69
N PRO A 88 12.10 -50.39 -25.37
CA PRO A 88 11.80 -49.52 -24.22
C PRO A 88 12.36 -50.05 -22.89
N CYS A 89 12.35 -51.37 -22.67
CA CYS A 89 12.85 -51.98 -21.43
C CYS A 89 14.34 -51.71 -21.13
N ASN A 90 15.12 -51.26 -22.11
CA ASN A 90 16.55 -51.00 -21.94
C ASN A 90 16.86 -49.58 -21.48
N PHE A 91 15.85 -48.71 -21.33
CA PHE A 91 16.04 -47.31 -20.97
C PHE A 91 15.59 -47.02 -19.55
N ASP A 92 16.30 -46.11 -18.90
CA ASP A 92 15.82 -45.51 -17.65
C ASP A 92 14.72 -44.48 -17.96
N HIS A 93 13.48 -44.96 -17.98
CA HIS A 93 12.33 -44.13 -18.25
C HIS A 93 12.06 -43.07 -17.17
N ALA A 94 12.58 -43.24 -15.95
CA ALA A 94 12.44 -42.22 -14.90
C ALA A 94 13.28 -40.98 -15.26
N SER A 95 14.58 -41.16 -15.56
CA SER A 95 15.46 -40.08 -15.99
C SER A 95 15.04 -39.43 -17.31
N LEU A 96 14.58 -40.24 -18.27
CA LEU A 96 14.04 -39.71 -19.54
C LEU A 96 12.77 -38.89 -19.33
N PHE A 97 11.87 -39.35 -18.47
CA PHE A 97 10.65 -38.62 -18.15
C PHE A 97 10.97 -37.29 -17.47
N GLU A 98 11.90 -37.27 -16.52
CA GLU A 98 12.38 -36.05 -15.86
C GLU A 98 12.88 -35.03 -16.89
N MET A 99 13.66 -35.47 -17.88
CA MET A 99 14.12 -34.60 -18.96
C MET A 99 12.96 -34.03 -19.79
N VAL A 100 12.00 -34.88 -20.17
CA VAL A 100 10.82 -34.45 -20.96
C VAL A 100 9.95 -33.47 -20.17
N GLN A 101 9.68 -33.77 -18.90
CA GLN A 101 8.89 -32.91 -18.02
C GLN A 101 9.54 -31.53 -17.86
N ARG A 102 10.85 -31.50 -17.60
CA ARG A 102 11.64 -30.27 -17.47
C ARG A 102 11.59 -29.42 -18.73
N LEU A 103 11.87 -30.01 -19.89
CA LEU A 103 11.80 -29.30 -21.18
C LEU A 103 10.38 -28.81 -21.50
N THR A 104 9.36 -29.57 -21.11
CA THR A 104 7.95 -29.17 -21.26
C THR A 104 7.64 -27.97 -20.38
N LEU A 105 8.15 -27.94 -19.15
CA LEU A 105 7.98 -26.82 -18.21
C LEU A 105 8.69 -25.57 -18.72
N ASP A 106 9.94 -25.71 -19.16
CA ASP A 106 10.72 -24.60 -19.72
C ASP A 106 10.02 -24.04 -20.97
N HIS A 107 9.46 -24.88 -21.84
CA HIS A 107 8.66 -24.42 -22.97
C HIS A 107 7.41 -23.64 -22.52
N ARG A 108 6.71 -24.10 -21.48
CA ARG A 108 5.49 -23.45 -20.97
C ARG A 108 5.77 -22.12 -20.29
N LEU A 109 6.83 -22.03 -19.49
CA LEU A 109 7.21 -20.79 -18.81
C LEU A 109 7.71 -19.70 -19.78
N ASN A 110 8.18 -20.10 -20.97
CA ASN A 110 8.58 -19.18 -22.04
C ASN A 110 7.43 -18.75 -22.97
N ASP A 111 6.22 -19.29 -22.79
CA ASP A 111 5.04 -18.90 -23.58
C ASP A 111 4.55 -17.50 -23.16
N SER A 112 3.99 -16.74 -24.12
CA SER A 112 3.57 -15.34 -23.91
C SER A 112 2.37 -15.19 -22.97
N TYR A 113 1.66 -16.29 -22.69
CA TYR A 113 0.57 -16.37 -21.73
C TYR A 113 1.09 -17.04 -20.45
N SER A 114 1.20 -16.28 -19.36
CA SER A 114 1.75 -16.72 -18.07
C SER A 114 1.04 -17.99 -17.57
N CYS A 115 1.64 -19.15 -17.84
CA CYS A 115 1.08 -20.43 -17.41
C CYS A 115 1.21 -20.63 -15.89
N LEU A 116 2.01 -19.79 -15.21
CA LEU A 116 2.29 -19.87 -13.77
C LEU A 116 2.76 -21.26 -13.34
N GLY A 117 3.46 -21.97 -14.24
CA GLY A 117 3.90 -23.35 -14.06
C GLY A 117 2.93 -24.42 -14.57
N TRP A 118 1.66 -24.12 -14.86
CA TRP A 118 0.68 -25.13 -15.29
C TRP A 118 0.96 -25.69 -16.70
N PHE A 119 0.96 -27.02 -16.79
CA PHE A 119 0.90 -27.73 -18.06
C PHE A 119 -0.49 -27.60 -18.70
N SER A 120 -0.55 -27.55 -20.02
CA SER A 120 -1.82 -27.63 -20.75
C SER A 120 -2.45 -29.03 -20.61
N PRO A 121 -3.79 -29.17 -20.74
CA PRO A 121 -4.45 -30.47 -20.67
C PRO A 121 -3.86 -31.52 -21.64
N GLY A 122 -3.45 -31.09 -22.83
CA GLY A 122 -2.79 -31.98 -23.81
C GLY A 122 -1.41 -32.44 -23.37
N GLN A 123 -0.61 -31.57 -22.75
CA GLN A 123 0.69 -31.95 -22.20
C GLN A 123 0.54 -32.89 -21.01
N VAL A 124 -0.39 -32.60 -20.09
CA VAL A 124 -0.70 -33.49 -18.96
C VAL A 124 -1.07 -34.88 -19.48
N PHE A 125 -1.97 -34.96 -20.47
CA PHE A 125 -2.36 -36.22 -21.09
C PHE A 125 -1.17 -37.00 -21.67
N VAL A 126 -0.27 -36.34 -22.40
CA VAL A 126 0.92 -37.00 -22.98
C VAL A 126 1.89 -37.48 -21.91
N LEU A 127 2.13 -36.68 -20.87
CA LEU A 127 2.98 -37.05 -19.75
C LEU A 127 2.38 -38.23 -18.96
N ASP A 128 1.07 -38.21 -18.72
CA ASP A 128 0.35 -39.29 -18.04
C ASP A 128 0.40 -40.60 -18.83
N GLU A 129 0.17 -40.56 -20.15
CA GLU A 129 0.28 -41.73 -21.03
C GLU A 129 1.71 -42.30 -21.05
N TYR A 130 2.74 -41.44 -21.05
CA TYR A 130 4.12 -41.90 -20.97
C TYR A 130 4.38 -42.64 -19.64
N CYS A 131 3.93 -42.07 -18.52
CA CYS A 131 4.08 -42.70 -17.21
C CYS A 131 3.37 -44.05 -17.15
N ALA A 132 2.13 -44.13 -17.65
CA ALA A 132 1.32 -45.34 -17.64
C ALA A 132 1.95 -46.47 -18.46
N ARG A 133 2.53 -46.15 -19.62
CA ARG A 133 3.14 -47.14 -20.53
C ARG A 133 4.50 -47.64 -20.04
N ASN A 134 5.29 -46.76 -19.44
CA ASN A 134 6.69 -47.04 -19.08
C ASN A 134 6.91 -47.29 -17.58
N GLY A 135 5.85 -47.29 -16.77
CA GLY A 135 5.91 -47.61 -15.34
C GLY A 135 6.59 -46.53 -14.48
N VAL A 136 6.57 -45.26 -14.90
CA VAL A 136 7.14 -44.17 -14.10
C VAL A 136 6.24 -43.87 -12.90
N ARG A 137 6.81 -43.87 -11.70
CA ARG A 137 6.07 -43.68 -10.45
C ARG A 137 5.52 -42.26 -10.33
N GLY A 138 4.28 -42.14 -9.86
CA GLY A 138 3.64 -40.83 -9.64
C GLY A 138 4.39 -39.97 -8.62
N CYS A 139 4.89 -40.55 -7.52
CA CYS A 139 5.66 -39.81 -6.50
C CYS A 139 6.89 -39.16 -7.13
N HIS A 140 7.73 -39.95 -7.80
CA HIS A 140 8.90 -39.47 -8.54
C HIS A 140 8.55 -38.33 -9.51
N ARG A 141 7.46 -38.46 -10.30
CA ARG A 141 6.99 -37.38 -11.19
C ARG A 141 6.71 -36.08 -10.45
N HIS A 142 5.98 -36.12 -9.33
CA HIS A 142 5.63 -34.91 -8.60
C HIS A 142 6.83 -34.35 -7.81
N LEU A 143 7.77 -35.19 -7.37
CA LEU A 143 9.03 -34.74 -6.75
C LEU A 143 9.92 -34.00 -7.76
N CYS A 144 10.14 -34.57 -8.96
CA CYS A 144 10.89 -33.89 -10.00
C CYS A 144 10.21 -32.58 -10.42
N TYR A 145 8.87 -32.60 -10.54
CA TYR A 145 8.12 -31.41 -10.87
C TYR A 145 8.21 -30.32 -9.81
N LEU A 146 8.05 -30.65 -8.53
CA LEU A 146 8.21 -29.71 -7.42
C LEU A 146 9.60 -29.11 -7.39
N ARG A 147 10.64 -29.95 -7.48
CA ARG A 147 12.03 -29.49 -7.52
C ARG A 147 12.23 -28.50 -8.65
N ASP A 148 11.73 -28.83 -9.84
CA ASP A 148 11.88 -27.98 -11.01
C ASP A 148 11.09 -26.67 -10.83
N LEU A 149 9.84 -26.70 -10.36
CA LEU A 149 9.04 -25.51 -10.06
C LEU A 149 9.72 -24.61 -9.02
N LEU A 150 10.28 -25.19 -7.95
CA LEU A 150 11.02 -24.47 -6.91
C LEU A 150 12.25 -23.77 -7.50
N GLU A 151 13.04 -24.46 -8.32
CA GLU A 151 14.21 -23.87 -8.99
C GLU A 151 13.83 -22.66 -9.85
N ARG A 152 12.69 -22.69 -10.54
CA ARG A 152 12.24 -21.53 -11.34
C ARG A 152 11.68 -20.42 -10.44
N ALA A 153 10.95 -20.77 -9.37
CA ALA A 153 10.44 -19.81 -8.40
C ALA A 153 11.58 -19.08 -7.67
N GLU A 154 12.63 -19.79 -7.27
CA GLU A 154 13.86 -19.24 -6.68
C GLU A 154 14.58 -18.29 -7.64
N ASN A 155 14.52 -18.56 -8.95
CA ASN A 155 15.04 -17.69 -10.02
C ASN A 155 14.10 -16.53 -10.40
N GLY A 156 13.00 -16.32 -9.67
CA GLY A 156 12.07 -15.21 -9.86
C GLY A 156 10.95 -15.45 -10.88
N ALA A 157 10.76 -16.68 -11.37
CA ALA A 157 9.58 -17.01 -12.16
C ALA A 157 8.32 -17.03 -11.29
N MET A 158 7.24 -16.42 -11.77
CA MET A 158 5.95 -16.48 -11.08
C MET A 158 5.34 -17.88 -11.24
N ILE A 159 5.24 -18.61 -10.14
CA ILE A 159 4.61 -19.94 -10.07
C ILE A 159 3.35 -19.84 -9.21
N ASP A 160 2.27 -20.49 -9.64
CA ASP A 160 1.01 -20.53 -8.90
C ASP A 160 1.18 -21.33 -7.58
N PRO A 161 0.91 -20.72 -6.41
CA PRO A 161 0.98 -21.42 -5.13
C PRO A 161 0.04 -22.63 -5.05
N THR A 162 -1.08 -22.62 -5.77
CA THR A 162 -2.04 -23.73 -5.84
C THR A 162 -1.43 -24.96 -6.51
N LEU A 163 -0.56 -24.76 -7.50
CA LEU A 163 0.14 -25.83 -8.20
C LEU A 163 1.19 -26.50 -7.29
N LEU A 164 1.97 -25.68 -6.57
CA LEU A 164 2.91 -26.15 -5.55
C LEU A 164 2.17 -26.93 -4.47
N HIS A 165 1.03 -26.41 -4.03
CA HIS A 165 0.18 -27.04 -3.03
C HIS A 165 -0.33 -28.42 -3.45
N TYR A 166 -0.91 -28.53 -4.64
CA TYR A 166 -1.38 -29.79 -5.18
C TYR A 166 -0.27 -30.84 -5.28
N SER A 167 0.88 -30.44 -5.85
CA SER A 167 2.01 -31.36 -6.04
C SER A 167 2.66 -31.76 -4.71
N PHE A 168 2.76 -30.84 -3.75
CA PHE A 168 3.24 -31.12 -2.41
C PHE A 168 2.32 -32.08 -1.65
N ALA A 169 1.00 -31.82 -1.65
CA ALA A 169 0.01 -32.68 -1.02
C ALA A 169 0.03 -34.10 -1.62
N PHE A 170 0.21 -34.21 -2.94
CA PHE A 170 0.36 -35.50 -3.61
C PHE A 170 1.59 -36.26 -3.09
N CYS A 171 2.77 -35.62 -3.06
CA CYS A 171 4.00 -36.25 -2.55
C CYS A 171 3.88 -36.64 -1.07
N ALA A 172 3.39 -35.73 -0.23
CA ALA A 172 3.16 -35.98 1.19
C ALA A 172 2.26 -37.22 1.40
N SER A 173 1.16 -37.35 0.63
CA SER A 173 0.24 -38.51 0.68
C SER A 173 0.91 -39.85 0.37
N HIS A 174 1.94 -39.84 -0.47
CA HIS A 174 2.71 -41.03 -0.76
C HIS A 174 3.70 -41.34 0.37
N VAL A 175 4.46 -40.34 0.82
CA VAL A 175 5.54 -40.49 1.80
C VAL A 175 5.00 -40.87 3.18
N HIS A 176 3.88 -40.27 3.60
CA HIS A 176 3.27 -40.50 4.91
C HIS A 176 2.30 -41.71 4.93
N GLY A 177 2.05 -42.35 3.78
CA GLY A 177 1.37 -43.65 3.71
C GLY A 177 -0.15 -43.66 3.90
N ASN A 178 -0.81 -42.50 4.01
CA ASN A 178 -2.25 -42.40 4.26
C ASN A 178 -3.02 -41.98 3.00
N ARG A 179 -3.29 -42.94 2.10
CA ARG A 179 -4.24 -42.73 0.99
C ARG A 179 -5.57 -43.45 1.22
N PRO A 180 -6.70 -42.84 0.80
CA PRO A 180 -7.98 -43.54 0.74
C PRO A 180 -7.95 -44.74 -0.22
N ASP A 181 -7.03 -44.76 -1.20
CA ASP A 181 -6.92 -45.79 -2.25
C ASP A 181 -5.94 -46.95 -1.93
N GLY A 182 -5.35 -47.01 -0.72
CA GLY A 182 -4.47 -48.11 -0.29
C GLY A 182 -3.06 -47.70 0.16
N ILE A 183 -2.18 -48.68 0.37
CA ILE A 183 -0.79 -48.46 0.85
C ILE A 183 0.04 -47.83 -0.29
N GLY A 184 0.41 -46.56 -0.14
CA GLY A 184 1.39 -45.91 -1.00
C GLY A 184 2.79 -46.49 -0.73
N THR A 185 3.45 -47.01 -1.76
CA THR A 185 4.86 -47.40 -1.67
C THR A 185 5.73 -46.22 -2.10
N VAL A 186 6.81 -45.96 -1.35
CA VAL A 186 7.82 -44.92 -1.64
C VAL A 186 9.20 -45.52 -1.39
N THR A 187 10.17 -45.22 -2.28
CA THR A 187 11.57 -45.62 -2.09
C THR A 187 12.25 -44.75 -1.02
N VAL A 188 13.37 -45.24 -0.47
CA VAL A 188 14.19 -44.44 0.47
C VAL A 188 14.68 -43.15 -0.21
N GLU A 189 15.12 -43.25 -1.47
CA GLU A 189 15.59 -42.09 -2.25
C GLU A 189 14.48 -41.06 -2.52
N GLU A 190 13.25 -41.49 -2.82
CA GLU A 190 12.11 -40.57 -2.97
C GLU A 190 11.76 -39.89 -1.63
N LYS A 191 11.91 -40.59 -0.50
CA LYS A 191 11.68 -40.02 0.83
C LYS A 191 12.73 -38.98 1.19
N GLU A 192 14.01 -39.27 0.94
CA GLU A 192 15.10 -38.31 1.17
C GLU A 192 14.94 -37.05 0.30
N ARG A 193 14.63 -37.23 -0.99
CA ARG A 193 14.33 -36.11 -1.91
C ARG A 193 13.13 -35.29 -1.46
N PHE A 194 12.09 -35.93 -0.93
CA PHE A 194 10.93 -35.22 -0.41
C PHE A 194 11.29 -34.31 0.77
N GLU A 195 12.07 -34.77 1.74
CA GLU A 195 12.47 -33.94 2.89
C GLU A 195 13.35 -32.75 2.44
N GLU A 196 14.24 -32.95 1.46
CA GLU A 196 15.03 -31.86 0.86
C GLU A 196 14.13 -30.81 0.19
N ILE A 197 13.19 -31.26 -0.67
CA ILE A 197 12.23 -30.40 -1.36
C ILE A 197 11.31 -29.69 -0.35
N LYS A 198 10.90 -30.37 0.72
CA LYS A 198 10.06 -29.82 1.78
C LYS A 198 10.74 -28.66 2.48
N GLU A 199 12.01 -28.80 2.85
CA GLU A 199 12.75 -27.70 3.49
C GLU A 199 12.98 -26.53 2.52
N ARG A 200 13.33 -26.81 1.26
CA ARG A 200 13.46 -25.75 0.24
C ARG A 200 12.14 -25.00 0.02
N LEU A 201 11.02 -25.72 -0.06
CA LEU A 201 9.70 -25.12 -0.17
C LEU A 201 9.36 -24.27 1.07
N ARG A 202 9.69 -24.75 2.27
CA ARG A 202 9.52 -23.97 3.52
C ARG A 202 10.25 -22.63 3.44
N VAL A 203 11.53 -22.65 3.09
CA VAL A 203 12.35 -21.43 2.95
C VAL A 203 11.78 -20.49 1.88
N LEU A 204 11.34 -21.01 0.74
CA LEU A 204 10.72 -20.21 -0.32
C LEU A 204 9.43 -19.52 0.18
N LEU A 205 8.55 -20.24 0.87
CA LEU A 205 7.29 -19.70 1.38
C LEU A 205 7.53 -18.64 2.47
N GLU A 206 8.46 -18.88 3.39
CA GLU A 206 8.87 -17.88 4.39
C GLU A 206 9.38 -16.62 3.70
N ASN A 207 10.22 -16.76 2.66
CA ASN A 207 10.70 -15.62 1.88
C ASN A 207 9.57 -14.87 1.16
N GLN A 208 8.59 -15.58 0.58
CA GLN A 208 7.42 -14.98 -0.05
C GLN A 208 6.54 -14.20 0.94
N ILE A 209 6.38 -14.72 2.17
CA ILE A 209 5.64 -14.04 3.24
C ILE A 209 6.41 -12.82 3.75
N THR A 210 7.72 -12.93 3.94
CA THR A 210 8.57 -11.76 4.30
C THR A 210 8.51 -10.66 3.24
N HIS A 211 8.38 -11.03 1.96
CA HIS A 211 8.28 -10.09 0.85
C HIS A 211 6.86 -9.98 0.29
N PHE A 212 5.82 -10.14 1.12
CA PHE A 212 4.43 -10.27 0.65
C PHE A 212 3.97 -9.10 -0.25
N ARG A 213 4.41 -7.86 0.01
CA ARG A 213 4.09 -6.70 -0.83
C ARG A 213 4.69 -6.77 -2.24
N TYR A 214 5.81 -7.47 -2.40
CA TYR A 214 6.54 -7.61 -3.67
C TYR A 214 6.15 -8.88 -4.42
N CYS A 215 5.95 -9.97 -3.69
CA CYS A 215 5.50 -11.24 -4.26
C CYS A 215 4.02 -11.22 -4.64
N PHE A 216 3.20 -10.42 -3.94
CA PHE A 216 1.77 -10.29 -4.16
C PHE A 216 1.37 -8.81 -4.29
N PRO A 217 1.85 -8.08 -5.31
CA PRO A 217 1.61 -6.64 -5.43
C PRO A 217 0.11 -6.34 -5.48
N PHE A 218 -0.36 -5.45 -4.59
CA PHE A 218 -1.77 -5.06 -4.46
C PHE A 218 -2.73 -6.25 -4.30
N GLY A 219 -2.27 -7.31 -3.62
CA GLY A 219 -3.07 -8.52 -3.39
C GLY A 219 -3.22 -9.40 -4.63
N ARG A 220 -2.42 -9.19 -5.69
CA ARG A 220 -2.51 -9.98 -6.93
C ARG A 220 -1.39 -11.01 -7.04
N PRO A 221 -1.68 -12.22 -7.56
CA PRO A 221 -3.01 -12.72 -7.93
C PRO A 221 -3.90 -12.97 -6.70
N GLU A 222 -5.22 -12.76 -6.86
CA GLU A 222 -6.22 -12.93 -5.80
C GLU A 222 -6.16 -14.34 -5.21
N GLY A 223 -6.16 -14.46 -3.88
CA GLY A 223 -6.07 -15.72 -3.16
C GLY A 223 -4.65 -16.31 -3.08
N ALA A 224 -3.64 -15.72 -3.73
CA ALA A 224 -2.28 -16.28 -3.75
C ALA A 224 -1.59 -16.21 -2.39
N LEU A 225 -1.75 -15.09 -1.66
CA LEU A 225 -1.22 -14.95 -0.30
C LEU A 225 -1.88 -15.97 0.65
N LYS A 226 -3.22 -16.12 0.57
CA LYS A 226 -3.98 -17.12 1.32
C LYS A 226 -3.47 -18.54 1.02
N ALA A 227 -3.31 -18.89 -0.26
CA ALA A 227 -2.78 -20.19 -0.67
C ALA A 227 -1.35 -20.43 -0.16
N THR A 228 -0.50 -19.41 -0.18
CA THR A 228 0.88 -19.45 0.35
C THR A 228 0.89 -19.73 1.84
N LEU A 229 0.05 -19.02 2.62
CA LEU A 229 -0.11 -19.22 4.06
C LEU A 229 -0.65 -20.62 4.40
N SER A 230 -1.68 -21.09 3.69
CA SER A 230 -2.23 -22.44 3.86
C SER A 230 -1.29 -23.55 3.40
N LEU A 231 -0.38 -23.28 2.46
CA LEU A 231 0.67 -24.20 2.06
C LEU A 231 1.77 -24.27 3.12
N LEU A 232 2.18 -23.13 3.69
CA LEU A 232 3.16 -23.11 4.78
C LEU A 232 2.70 -23.96 5.97
N GLU A 233 1.43 -23.82 6.39
CA GLU A 233 0.85 -24.66 7.44
C GLU A 233 1.01 -26.16 7.14
N ARG A 234 0.71 -26.57 5.90
CA ARG A 234 0.85 -27.97 5.47
C ARG A 234 2.30 -28.44 5.40
N VAL A 235 3.22 -27.58 4.98
CA VAL A 235 4.65 -27.89 4.93
C VAL A 235 5.22 -28.10 6.33
N LEU A 236 4.71 -27.39 7.34
CA LEU A 236 5.11 -27.56 8.74
C LEU A 236 4.57 -28.86 9.37
N MET A 237 3.59 -29.53 8.76
CA MET A 237 3.05 -30.79 9.27
C MET A 237 4.12 -31.89 9.29
N LYS A 238 4.17 -32.64 10.39
CA LYS A 238 5.05 -33.82 10.55
C LYS A 238 4.52 -35.02 9.76
N ASP A 239 3.20 -35.16 9.70
CA ASP A 239 2.48 -36.15 8.91
C ASP A 239 1.13 -35.56 8.47
N ILE A 240 0.34 -36.25 7.65
CA ILE A 240 -0.92 -35.70 7.08
C ILE A 240 -2.07 -35.64 8.11
N VAL A 241 -1.98 -36.42 9.18
CA VAL A 241 -3.08 -36.64 10.12
C VAL A 241 -2.94 -35.78 11.37
N THR A 242 -1.71 -35.43 11.73
CA THR A 242 -1.38 -34.61 12.89
C THR A 242 -1.28 -33.15 12.46
N PRO A 243 -2.32 -32.32 12.66
CA PRO A 243 -2.23 -30.90 12.38
C PRO A 243 -1.16 -30.25 13.25
N VAL A 244 -0.46 -29.26 12.69
CA VAL A 244 0.51 -28.46 13.44
C VAL A 244 -0.26 -27.62 14.47
N PRO A 245 0.24 -27.48 15.71
CA PRO A 245 -0.33 -26.52 16.65
C PRO A 245 -0.35 -25.12 16.05
N GLN A 246 -1.48 -24.41 16.14
CA GLN A 246 -1.63 -23.08 15.54
C GLN A 246 -0.55 -22.08 16.02
N GLU A 247 -0.09 -22.22 17.26
CA GLU A 247 0.98 -21.37 17.82
C GLU A 247 2.35 -21.57 17.13
N GLU A 248 2.67 -22.77 16.65
CA GLU A 248 3.92 -23.00 15.92
C GLU A 248 3.88 -22.28 14.56
N VAL A 249 2.77 -22.40 13.83
CA VAL A 249 2.54 -21.72 12.54
C VAL A 249 2.52 -20.20 12.73
N LYS A 250 1.79 -19.72 13.76
CA LYS A 250 1.73 -18.31 14.14
C LYS A 250 3.12 -17.76 14.48
N THR A 251 3.98 -18.53 15.16
CA THR A 251 5.34 -18.12 15.49
C THR A 251 6.23 -17.96 14.26
N VAL A 252 6.13 -18.87 13.28
CA VAL A 252 6.88 -18.75 12.01
C VAL A 252 6.42 -17.53 11.23
N ILE A 253 5.11 -17.34 11.08
CA ILE A 253 4.55 -16.19 10.33
C ILE A 253 4.87 -14.87 11.04
N ARG A 254 4.78 -14.81 12.37
CA ARG A 254 5.19 -13.63 13.14
C ARG A 254 6.62 -13.22 12.82
N LYS A 255 7.58 -14.15 12.87
CA LYS A 255 8.98 -13.86 12.49
C LYS A 255 9.11 -13.37 11.06
N CYS A 256 8.35 -13.95 10.13
CA CYS A 256 8.36 -13.50 8.73
C CYS A 256 7.85 -12.07 8.60
N LEU A 257 6.80 -11.70 9.35
CA LEU A 257 6.19 -10.37 9.35
C LEU A 257 7.03 -9.32 10.09
N GLU A 258 7.72 -9.70 11.17
CA GLU A 258 8.73 -8.85 11.82
C GLU A 258 9.84 -8.49 10.83
N GLN A 259 10.37 -9.49 10.11
CA GLN A 259 11.35 -9.26 9.06
C GLN A 259 10.76 -8.48 7.88
N ALA A 260 9.48 -8.70 7.54
CA ALA A 260 8.79 -7.94 6.50
C ALA A 260 8.72 -6.46 6.86
N ALA A 261 8.47 -6.11 8.12
CA ALA A 261 8.43 -4.72 8.58
C ALA A 261 9.79 -4.03 8.34
N LEU A 262 10.89 -4.71 8.68
CA LEU A 262 12.25 -4.23 8.44
C LEU A 262 12.53 -4.01 6.95
N VAL A 263 12.21 -4.99 6.10
CA VAL A 263 12.44 -4.90 4.64
C VAL A 263 11.60 -3.79 4.02
N ASN A 264 10.31 -3.73 4.39
CA ASN A 264 9.39 -2.72 3.89
C ASN A 264 9.85 -1.31 4.30
N TYR A 265 10.26 -1.12 5.55
CA TYR A 265 10.67 0.19 6.06
C TYR A 265 12.01 0.63 5.45
N SER A 266 12.97 -0.29 5.35
CA SER A 266 14.28 0.02 4.74
C SER A 266 14.11 0.49 3.29
N ARG A 267 13.30 -0.20 2.50
CA ARG A 267 13.01 0.22 1.11
C ARG A 267 12.22 1.52 1.02
N LEU A 268 11.25 1.73 1.93
CA LEU A 268 10.47 2.97 1.98
C LEU A 268 11.36 4.18 2.31
N SER A 269 12.21 4.05 3.33
CA SER A 269 13.14 5.10 3.73
C SER A 269 14.20 5.39 2.66
N GLU A 270 14.69 4.37 1.95
CA GLU A 270 15.56 4.55 0.78
C GLU A 270 14.83 5.30 -0.36
N TYR A 271 13.58 4.93 -0.66
CA TYR A 271 12.77 5.62 -1.65
C TYR A 271 12.58 7.09 -1.30
N ALA A 272 12.22 7.40 -0.04
CA ALA A 272 12.05 8.77 0.44
C ALA A 272 13.35 9.59 0.29
N LYS A 273 14.51 9.01 0.63
CA LYS A 273 15.84 9.65 0.46
C LYS A 273 16.20 9.90 -1.01
N ILE A 274 15.80 9.01 -1.93
CA ILE A 274 16.05 9.20 -3.37
C ILE A 274 15.17 10.34 -3.93
N GLU A 275 13.89 10.38 -3.56
CA GLU A 275 13.00 11.47 -3.95
C GLU A 275 13.43 12.83 -3.39
N GLU A 276 14.07 12.84 -2.22
CA GLU A 276 14.72 14.03 -1.64
C GLU A 276 15.88 14.50 -2.53
N ASN A 277 16.85 13.62 -2.78
CA ASN A 277 18.05 13.92 -3.58
C ASN A 277 17.72 14.40 -5.01
N GLN A 278 16.65 13.90 -5.63
CA GLN A 278 16.20 14.38 -6.94
C GLN A 278 15.65 15.81 -6.88
N LYS A 279 14.93 16.18 -5.83
CA LYS A 279 14.43 17.55 -5.63
C LYS A 279 15.55 18.51 -5.23
N ASP A 280 16.59 18.03 -4.54
CA ASP A 280 17.76 18.83 -4.15
C ASP A 280 18.83 18.96 -5.23
N ALA A 281 18.83 18.11 -6.26
CA ALA A 281 19.79 18.20 -7.37
C ALA A 281 19.68 19.55 -8.13
N GLU A 282 18.51 20.20 -8.10
CA GLU A 282 18.33 21.57 -8.59
C GLU A 282 18.90 22.65 -7.64
N ASN A 283 19.20 22.31 -6.38
CA ASN A 283 19.67 23.20 -5.32
C ASN A 283 20.98 22.70 -4.69
N VAL A 284 22.06 22.69 -5.48
CA VAL A 284 23.39 22.20 -5.10
C VAL A 284 23.90 22.88 -3.81
N GLY A 285 24.02 22.11 -2.71
CA GLY A 285 24.86 22.45 -1.55
C GLY A 285 24.16 22.84 -0.24
N ARG A 286 22.86 22.57 -0.04
CA ARG A 286 22.23 22.81 1.28
C ARG A 286 22.80 21.86 2.34
N LEU A 287 23.39 22.42 3.39
CA LEU A 287 23.51 21.73 4.69
C LEU A 287 22.11 21.23 5.08
N ILE A 288 22.03 19.99 5.59
CA ILE A 288 20.79 19.46 6.18
C ILE A 288 20.49 20.31 7.41
N THR A 289 19.50 21.20 7.31
CA THR A 289 19.04 22.01 8.44
C THR A 289 18.06 21.20 9.29
N PRO A 290 17.93 21.49 10.60
CA PRO A 290 16.93 20.84 11.46
C PRO A 290 15.51 20.93 10.88
N ALA A 291 15.14 22.09 10.34
CA ALA A 291 13.83 22.31 9.71
C ALA A 291 13.60 21.41 8.48
N LYS A 292 14.63 21.24 7.64
CA LYS A 292 14.53 20.33 6.49
C LYS A 292 14.38 18.87 6.94
N LYS A 293 15.18 18.44 7.93
CA LYS A 293 15.07 17.09 8.50
C LYS A 293 13.67 16.79 9.04
N LEU A 294 13.01 17.79 9.64
CA LEU A 294 11.63 17.67 10.10
C LEU A 294 10.63 17.56 8.95
N GLU A 295 10.78 18.38 7.90
CA GLU A 295 9.96 18.30 6.69
C GLU A 295 10.08 16.92 6.02
N ASP A 296 11.31 16.39 5.89
CA ASP A 296 11.55 15.06 5.34
C ASP A 296 10.93 13.95 6.21
N THR A 297 10.92 14.13 7.54
CA THR A 297 10.28 13.20 8.48
C THR A 297 8.75 13.23 8.35
N ILE A 298 8.15 14.40 8.13
CA ILE A 298 6.70 14.52 7.87
C ILE A 298 6.34 13.80 6.58
N ARG A 299 7.11 14.00 5.50
CA ARG A 299 6.89 13.29 4.24
C ARG A 299 7.05 11.78 4.39
N LEU A 300 8.05 11.33 5.17
CA LEU A 300 8.22 9.91 5.47
C LEU A 300 7.01 9.36 6.26
N ALA A 301 6.44 10.15 7.19
CA ALA A 301 5.25 9.78 7.94
C ALA A 301 4.03 9.58 7.02
N GLU A 302 3.82 10.46 6.03
CA GLU A 302 2.77 10.30 5.02
C GLU A 302 2.92 8.97 4.27
N LEU A 303 4.13 8.68 3.77
CA LEU A 303 4.44 7.43 3.08
C LEU A 303 4.25 6.20 3.99
N VAL A 304 4.60 6.29 5.26
CA VAL A 304 4.38 5.23 6.26
C VAL A 304 2.89 4.95 6.42
N ILE A 305 2.07 5.99 6.55
CA ILE A 305 0.60 5.87 6.65
C ILE A 305 0.04 5.23 5.39
N GLU A 306 0.43 5.70 4.20
CA GLU A 306 -0.02 5.13 2.93
C GLU A 306 0.30 3.63 2.82
N VAL A 307 1.51 3.23 3.22
CA VAL A 307 1.92 1.81 3.22
C VAL A 307 1.07 0.98 4.17
N LEU A 308 0.77 1.48 5.38
CA LEU A 308 -0.05 0.78 6.34
C LEU A 308 -1.50 0.62 5.83
N GLN A 309 -2.08 1.68 5.27
CA GLN A 309 -3.41 1.64 4.66
C GLN A 309 -3.47 0.65 3.49
N GLN A 310 -2.50 0.68 2.58
CA GLN A 310 -2.41 -0.29 1.48
C GLN A 310 -2.30 -1.73 1.99
N ASN A 311 -1.58 -1.96 3.09
CA ASN A 311 -1.46 -3.28 3.67
C ASN A 311 -2.81 -3.80 4.17
N GLU A 312 -3.59 -2.95 4.82
CA GLU A 312 -4.93 -3.31 5.29
C GLU A 312 -5.90 -3.56 4.14
N GLU A 313 -5.86 -2.74 3.08
CA GLU A 313 -6.76 -2.87 1.93
C GLU A 313 -6.46 -4.09 1.06
N HIS A 314 -5.18 -4.31 0.72
CA HIS A 314 -4.80 -5.28 -0.31
C HIS A 314 -4.39 -6.65 0.24
N HIS A 315 -4.05 -6.74 1.52
CA HIS A 315 -3.59 -7.99 2.14
C HIS A 315 -4.54 -8.50 3.23
N ALA A 316 -5.79 -8.01 3.22
CA ALA A 316 -6.87 -8.50 4.07
C ALA A 316 -7.20 -9.98 3.88
N GLU A 317 -6.91 -10.56 2.71
CA GLU A 317 -7.19 -11.97 2.40
C GLU A 317 -6.51 -12.96 3.36
N GLY A 318 -5.44 -12.56 4.04
CA GLY A 318 -4.84 -13.37 5.10
C GLY A 318 -5.82 -13.68 6.24
N LYS A 319 -6.83 -12.84 6.47
CA LYS A 319 -7.93 -13.10 7.43
C LYS A 319 -8.77 -14.30 7.03
N GLU A 320 -8.87 -14.61 5.73
CA GLU A 320 -9.54 -15.81 5.26
C GLU A 320 -8.69 -17.08 5.44
N ALA A 321 -7.36 -16.95 5.52
CA ALA A 321 -6.47 -18.07 5.84
C ALA A 321 -6.48 -18.35 7.34
N PHE A 322 -6.33 -17.31 8.17
CA PHE A 322 -6.26 -17.43 9.62
C PHE A 322 -7.03 -16.30 10.32
N ALA A 323 -7.89 -16.67 11.27
CA ALA A 323 -8.65 -15.68 12.06
C ALA A 323 -7.73 -14.73 12.85
N TRP A 324 -6.59 -15.22 13.31
CA TRP A 324 -5.56 -14.46 14.06
C TRP A 324 -4.60 -13.66 13.16
N TRP A 325 -4.79 -13.66 11.83
CA TRP A 325 -3.98 -12.85 10.91
C TRP A 325 -4.07 -11.35 11.24
N SER A 326 -5.25 -10.88 11.65
CA SER A 326 -5.44 -9.48 12.04
C SER A 326 -4.51 -9.09 13.19
N ASP A 327 -4.38 -9.94 14.21
CA ASP A 327 -3.49 -9.69 15.35
C ASP A 327 -2.03 -9.56 14.91
N LEU A 328 -1.57 -10.44 14.00
CA LEU A 328 -0.20 -10.38 13.49
C LEU A 328 0.06 -9.18 12.59
N MET A 329 -0.95 -8.73 11.83
CA MET A 329 -0.82 -7.51 11.02
C MET A 329 -0.74 -6.26 11.91
N VAL A 330 -1.42 -6.25 13.07
CA VAL A 330 -1.26 -5.20 14.08
C VAL A 330 0.15 -5.24 14.69
N GLU A 331 0.66 -6.43 15.04
CA GLU A 331 2.05 -6.60 15.49
C GLU A 331 3.07 -6.12 14.43
N HIS A 332 2.82 -6.42 13.15
CA HIS A 332 3.62 -5.94 12.01
C HIS A 332 3.58 -4.41 11.90
N ALA A 333 2.41 -3.79 11.98
CA ALA A 333 2.24 -2.35 11.93
C ALA A 333 2.95 -1.64 13.10
N GLU A 334 2.83 -2.15 14.32
CA GLU A 334 3.53 -1.62 15.49
C GLU A 334 5.05 -1.75 15.36
N THR A 335 5.55 -2.86 14.79
CA THR A 335 6.97 -3.03 14.49
C THR A 335 7.42 -2.01 13.45
N PHE A 336 6.63 -1.82 12.39
CA PHE A 336 6.90 -0.84 11.33
C PHE A 336 6.96 0.60 11.87
N LEU A 337 5.99 0.97 12.71
CA LEU A 337 5.94 2.28 13.38
C LEU A 337 7.09 2.45 14.38
N SER A 338 7.51 1.37 15.07
CA SER A 338 8.67 1.41 15.96
C SER A 338 9.97 1.72 15.21
N LEU A 339 10.12 1.24 13.97
CA LEU A 339 11.26 1.58 13.11
C LEU A 339 11.22 3.05 12.69
N PHE A 340 10.04 3.54 12.33
CA PHE A 340 9.82 4.96 12.05
C PHE A 340 10.09 5.85 13.27
N ALA A 341 9.72 5.40 14.48
CA ALA A 341 9.93 6.13 15.73
C ALA A 341 11.39 6.53 15.93
N VAL A 342 12.34 5.65 15.58
CA VAL A 342 13.78 5.93 15.71
C VAL A 342 14.19 7.13 14.85
N ASP A 343 13.72 7.20 13.61
CA ASP A 343 14.02 8.32 12.71
C ASP A 343 13.29 9.60 13.13
N MET A 344 12.04 9.47 13.60
CA MET A 344 11.25 10.57 14.15
C MET A 344 11.91 11.20 15.38
N ASP A 345 12.26 10.38 16.37
CA ASP A 345 12.91 10.83 17.61
C ASP A 345 14.22 11.56 17.28
N ALA A 346 15.04 10.97 16.40
CA ALA A 346 16.28 11.60 15.96
C ALA A 346 16.06 12.92 15.19
N ALA A 347 14.93 13.10 14.51
CA ALA A 347 14.59 14.36 13.85
C ALA A 347 14.12 15.41 14.85
N LEU A 348 13.39 15.01 15.88
CA LEU A 348 12.86 15.88 16.93
C LEU A 348 13.93 16.32 17.93
N GLU A 349 14.88 15.46 18.30
CA GLU A 349 16.00 15.79 19.20
C GLU A 349 16.92 16.90 18.65
N VAL A 350 17.02 17.02 17.32
CA VAL A 350 17.87 18.02 16.64
C VAL A 350 17.17 19.37 16.52
N GLN A 351 15.86 19.44 16.79
CA GLN A 351 15.14 20.71 16.72
C GLN A 351 15.59 21.68 17.81
N PRO A 352 15.66 22.99 17.52
CA PRO A 352 15.94 23.99 18.54
C PRO A 352 14.95 23.91 19.72
N PRO A 353 15.35 24.34 20.93
CA PRO A 353 14.41 24.49 22.02
C PRO A 353 13.37 25.58 21.70
N ASP A 354 12.14 25.38 22.19
CA ASP A 354 11.01 26.30 22.01
C ASP A 354 10.64 26.57 20.52
N THR A 355 10.90 25.61 19.62
CA THR A 355 10.33 25.56 18.25
C THR A 355 9.13 24.60 18.17
N TRP A 356 8.14 24.99 17.37
CA TRP A 356 6.80 24.37 17.34
C TRP A 356 6.42 23.82 15.95
N ASP A 357 7.36 23.83 15.01
CA ASP A 357 7.14 23.38 13.62
C ASP A 357 6.89 21.87 13.53
N SER A 358 7.06 21.12 14.62
CA SER A 358 6.83 19.68 14.72
C SER A 358 5.38 19.30 15.02
N PHE A 359 4.50 20.24 15.41
CA PHE A 359 3.10 19.91 15.68
C PHE A 359 2.33 19.33 14.49
N PRO A 360 2.55 19.74 13.22
CA PRO A 360 1.96 19.08 12.07
C PRO A 360 2.28 17.58 11.98
N LEU A 361 3.49 17.16 12.40
CA LEU A 361 3.87 15.75 12.46
C LEU A 361 3.01 14.99 13.47
N PHE A 362 2.81 15.58 14.66
CA PHE A 362 1.93 15.02 15.68
C PHE A 362 0.50 14.91 15.16
N GLN A 363 -0.06 15.96 14.57
CA GLN A 363 -1.42 15.96 14.05
C GLN A 363 -1.62 14.87 12.99
N LEU A 364 -0.72 14.78 12.02
CA LEU A 364 -0.76 13.77 10.96
C LEU A 364 -0.81 12.34 11.52
N LEU A 365 0.11 12.02 12.44
CA LEU A 365 0.20 10.68 13.03
C LEU A 365 -0.98 10.39 13.98
N ASN A 366 -1.34 11.37 14.82
CA ASN A 366 -2.42 11.24 15.79
C ASN A 366 -3.78 11.06 15.10
N ASP A 367 -4.07 11.85 14.06
CA ASP A 367 -5.31 11.74 13.31
C ASP A 367 -5.45 10.39 12.60
N PHE A 368 -4.36 9.83 12.09
CA PHE A 368 -4.35 8.47 11.57
C PHE A 368 -4.61 7.45 12.70
N LEU A 369 -3.79 7.44 13.75
CA LEU A 369 -3.80 6.42 14.80
C LEU A 369 -5.10 6.43 15.63
N ARG A 370 -5.74 7.58 15.83
CA ARG A 370 -7.00 7.65 16.60
C ARG A 370 -8.19 7.08 15.84
N THR A 371 -8.14 7.05 14.51
CA THR A 371 -9.23 6.49 13.68
C THR A 371 -9.15 4.97 13.57
N ASP A 372 -7.96 4.41 13.78
CA ASP A 372 -7.71 2.97 13.76
C ASP A 372 -7.99 2.35 15.14
N TYR A 373 -8.93 1.41 15.20
CA TYR A 373 -9.30 0.75 16.47
C TYR A 373 -8.16 -0.08 17.09
N ASN A 374 -7.29 -0.68 16.27
CA ASN A 374 -6.25 -1.59 16.75
C ASN A 374 -4.96 -0.87 17.12
N LEU A 375 -4.66 0.25 16.45
CA LEU A 375 -3.47 1.07 16.70
C LEU A 375 -3.73 2.23 17.68
N CYS A 376 -5.00 2.59 17.92
CA CYS A 376 -5.36 3.58 18.92
C CYS A 376 -4.90 3.13 20.32
N ASN A 377 -4.19 4.03 21.03
CA ASN A 377 -3.54 3.73 22.32
C ASN A 377 -2.56 2.54 22.30
N GLY A 378 -2.06 2.18 21.11
CA GLY A 378 -0.97 1.24 20.89
C GLY A 378 0.37 1.73 21.45
N LYS A 379 1.42 0.94 21.28
CA LYS A 379 2.76 1.25 21.83
C LYS A 379 3.33 2.51 21.19
N PHE A 380 3.32 2.58 19.87
CA PHE A 380 3.79 3.77 19.16
C PHE A 380 2.93 5.01 19.47
N HIS A 381 1.61 4.86 19.57
CA HIS A 381 0.71 5.97 19.84
C HIS A 381 0.94 6.56 21.24
N LYS A 382 1.25 5.73 22.25
CA LYS A 382 1.65 6.22 23.58
C LYS A 382 3.01 6.91 23.56
N HIS A 383 3.98 6.34 22.86
CA HIS A 383 5.29 6.99 22.66
C HIS A 383 5.15 8.39 22.02
N LEU A 384 4.29 8.52 21.01
CA LEU A 384 3.99 9.81 20.38
C LEU A 384 3.39 10.81 21.39
N GLN A 385 2.46 10.37 22.23
CA GLN A 385 1.85 11.20 23.27
C GLN A 385 2.89 11.63 24.31
N ASP A 386 3.70 10.69 24.82
CA ASP A 386 4.75 10.96 25.81
C ASP A 386 5.78 11.96 25.29
N LEU A 387 6.10 11.89 23.99
CA LEU A 387 7.05 12.79 23.34
C LEU A 387 6.50 14.21 23.19
N PHE A 388 5.24 14.36 22.77
CA PHE A 388 4.66 15.68 22.49
C PHE A 388 3.96 16.32 23.70
N ALA A 389 3.58 15.57 24.73
CA ALA A 389 2.94 16.10 25.94
C ALA A 389 3.73 17.25 26.59
N PRO A 390 5.05 17.11 26.89
CA PRO A 390 5.83 18.20 27.47
C PRO A 390 5.96 19.40 26.51
N LEU A 391 6.01 19.17 25.19
CA LEU A 391 6.07 20.24 24.19
C LEU A 391 4.78 21.06 24.18
N VAL A 392 3.61 20.40 24.20
CA VAL A 392 2.31 21.08 24.25
C VAL A 392 2.17 21.91 25.53
N VAL A 393 2.52 21.33 26.69
CA VAL A 393 2.46 22.07 27.97
C VAL A 393 3.38 23.29 27.94
N ARG A 394 4.62 23.12 27.46
CA ARG A 394 5.60 24.21 27.34
C ARG A 394 5.12 25.32 26.40
N TYR A 395 4.50 24.96 25.28
CA TYR A 395 3.91 25.93 24.35
C TYR A 395 2.79 26.74 25.02
N VAL A 396 1.88 26.07 25.73
CA VAL A 396 0.79 26.73 26.48
C VAL A 396 1.36 27.65 27.56
N ASP A 397 2.36 27.23 28.34
CA ASP A 397 3.00 28.04 29.39
C ASP A 397 3.63 29.34 28.83
N LEU A 398 4.32 29.24 27.68
CA LEU A 398 4.95 30.39 27.03
C LEU A 398 3.91 31.33 26.42
N MET A 399 2.86 30.78 25.81
CA MET A 399 1.75 31.56 25.29
C MET A 399 1.01 32.28 26.42
N GLU A 400 0.78 31.60 27.55
CA GLU A 400 0.18 32.19 28.75
C GLU A 400 0.99 33.41 29.22
N SER A 401 2.30 33.24 29.35
CA SER A 401 3.23 34.29 29.75
C SER A 401 3.28 35.44 28.74
N SER A 402 3.31 35.13 27.45
CA SER A 402 3.35 36.10 26.35
C SER A 402 2.08 36.96 26.31
N ILE A 403 0.92 36.33 26.46
CA ILE A 403 -0.36 37.03 26.50
C ILE A 403 -0.42 37.91 27.75
N ALA A 404 -0.09 37.39 28.94
CA ALA A 404 -0.09 38.16 30.18
C ALA A 404 0.82 39.41 30.12
N GLN A 405 2.00 39.28 29.50
CA GLN A 405 2.91 40.40 29.28
C GLN A 405 2.38 41.40 28.24
N SER A 406 1.73 40.91 27.18
CA SER A 406 1.10 41.75 26.15
C SER A 406 0.00 42.61 26.76
N ILE A 407 -0.81 42.07 27.68
CA ILE A 407 -1.82 42.85 28.40
C ILE A 407 -1.16 43.91 29.30
N HIS A 408 -0.09 43.57 30.03
CA HIS A 408 0.59 44.57 30.87
C HIS A 408 1.18 45.73 30.05
N ARG A 409 1.99 45.43 29.02
CA ARG A 409 2.70 46.45 28.24
C ARG A 409 1.79 47.19 27.25
N GLY A 410 0.81 46.49 26.68
CA GLY A 410 -0.14 47.06 25.72
C GLY A 410 -1.04 48.11 26.37
N PHE A 411 -1.66 47.77 27.51
CA PHE A 411 -2.55 48.70 28.22
C PHE A 411 -1.83 49.91 28.85
N GLU A 412 -0.53 49.81 29.14
CA GLU A 412 0.30 50.96 29.55
C GLU A 412 0.54 51.96 28.42
N ARG A 413 0.53 51.50 27.16
CA ARG A 413 0.79 52.31 25.95
C ARG A 413 -0.47 52.59 25.13
N GLU A 414 -1.64 52.21 25.63
CA GLU A 414 -2.90 52.29 24.90
C GLU A 414 -3.31 53.74 24.61
N SER A 415 -3.50 54.06 23.32
CA SER A 415 -4.06 55.34 22.89
C SER A 415 -5.59 55.38 22.95
N TRP A 416 -6.24 54.21 23.08
CA TRP A 416 -7.70 54.02 23.06
C TRP A 416 -8.36 54.50 21.76
N GLU A 417 -7.59 54.48 20.68
CA GLU A 417 -8.10 54.73 19.34
C GLU A 417 -8.77 53.46 18.80
N PRO A 418 -9.95 53.57 18.18
CA PRO A 418 -10.58 52.42 17.54
C PRO A 418 -9.69 51.88 16.43
N VAL A 419 -9.68 50.57 16.23
CA VAL A 419 -8.86 49.89 15.19
C VAL A 419 -9.11 50.49 13.78
N LYS A 420 -10.34 50.95 13.49
CA LYS A 420 -10.69 51.65 12.23
C LYS A 420 -9.91 52.95 11.97
N SER A 421 -9.36 53.59 12.99
CA SER A 421 -8.59 54.85 12.89
C SER A 421 -7.13 54.64 12.48
N LEU A 422 -6.58 53.45 12.78
CA LEU A 422 -5.20 53.07 12.44
C LEU A 422 -5.10 52.61 10.98
N THR A 423 -6.14 51.94 10.46
CA THR A 423 -6.21 51.44 9.08
C THR A 423 -6.60 52.51 8.06
N SER A 424 -7.26 53.60 8.48
CA SER A 424 -7.76 54.66 7.59
C SER A 424 -6.75 55.76 7.21
N ASN A 425 -5.53 55.74 7.76
CA ASN A 425 -4.47 56.71 7.47
C ASN A 425 -3.42 56.25 6.44
N LEU A 426 -3.66 55.13 5.73
CA LEU A 426 -2.79 54.66 4.64
C LEU A 426 -3.39 55.05 3.27
N PRO A 427 -2.62 55.68 2.35
CA PRO A 427 -3.12 56.03 1.04
C PRO A 427 -3.43 54.75 0.23
N ASN A 428 -4.64 54.74 -0.31
CA ASN A 428 -5.22 53.63 -1.07
C ASN A 428 -4.45 53.42 -2.39
N VAL A 429 -3.60 52.39 -2.47
CA VAL A 429 -2.95 51.97 -3.72
C VAL A 429 -3.53 50.63 -4.14
N ASN A 430 -4.42 50.67 -5.13
CA ASN A 430 -4.93 49.50 -5.83
C ASN A 430 -3.81 48.85 -6.67
N LEU A 431 -3.42 47.63 -6.34
CA LEU A 431 -2.69 46.70 -7.20
C LEU A 431 -3.17 45.25 -6.91
N PRO A 432 -3.35 44.39 -7.94
CA PRO A 432 -3.77 43.01 -7.74
C PRO A 432 -2.58 42.12 -7.36
N ASN A 433 -2.87 41.05 -6.60
CA ASN A 433 -1.97 39.98 -6.13
C ASN A 433 -1.01 40.28 -4.95
N VAL A 434 -1.37 39.68 -3.81
CA VAL A 434 -0.55 39.09 -2.72
C VAL A 434 0.71 39.85 -2.27
N ASN A 435 0.65 40.47 -1.07
CA ASN A 435 1.63 40.31 0.03
C ASN A 435 1.28 41.22 1.24
N LEU A 436 1.54 40.70 2.45
CA LEU A 436 1.27 41.23 3.80
C LEU A 436 1.62 42.72 4.05
N PRO A 437 0.98 43.39 5.03
CA PRO A 437 1.54 44.60 5.60
C PRO A 437 2.71 44.23 6.56
N LYS A 438 3.93 44.53 6.13
CA LYS A 438 5.07 44.74 7.03
C LYS A 438 4.82 46.01 7.85
N VAL A 439 4.76 45.92 9.17
CA VAL A 439 4.77 47.09 10.06
C VAL A 439 6.19 47.68 10.10
N PRO A 440 6.38 49.03 10.14
CA PRO A 440 7.69 49.65 9.98
C PRO A 440 8.62 49.43 11.19
N ASN A 441 9.85 49.01 10.91
CA ASN A 441 10.96 49.11 11.86
C ASN A 441 11.29 50.59 12.09
N LEU A 442 11.12 51.07 13.33
CA LEU A 442 11.81 52.27 13.82
C LEU A 442 13.03 51.84 14.65
N PRO A 443 14.23 52.42 14.42
CA PRO A 443 15.46 52.00 15.06
C PRO A 443 15.49 52.56 16.49
N VAL A 444 15.36 51.69 17.49
CA VAL A 444 15.65 52.04 18.88
C VAL A 444 17.05 51.52 19.20
N ASN A 445 18.03 52.41 19.08
CA ASN A 445 19.41 52.17 19.50
C ASN A 445 19.48 52.27 21.03
N ILE A 446 19.59 51.13 21.73
CA ILE A 446 19.82 51.06 23.20
C ILE A 446 21.02 50.14 23.45
N PRO A 447 21.93 50.45 24.40
CA PRO A 447 23.22 49.78 24.55
C PRO A 447 23.10 48.33 25.04
N LEU A 448 24.06 47.52 24.61
CA LEU A 448 24.29 46.10 24.91
C LEU A 448 24.06 45.71 26.38
N GLY A 449 23.24 44.68 26.63
CA GLY A 449 23.22 43.99 27.93
C GLY A 449 21.95 43.25 28.38
N ILE A 450 20.89 43.14 27.56
CA ILE A 450 19.64 42.44 27.95
C ILE A 450 19.33 41.33 26.93
N PRO A 451 18.95 40.10 27.34
CA PRO A 451 18.54 39.05 26.41
C PRO A 451 17.34 39.51 25.57
N GLN A 452 17.46 39.44 24.25
CA GLN A 452 16.34 39.68 23.34
C GLN A 452 15.26 38.62 23.54
N MET A 453 14.02 39.05 23.78
CA MET A 453 12.84 38.19 23.66
C MET A 453 12.67 37.76 22.19
N PRO A 454 12.24 36.53 21.90
CA PRO A 454 11.92 36.13 20.54
C PRO A 454 10.79 37.00 19.99
N THR A 455 10.99 37.56 18.80
CA THR A 455 9.94 38.19 18.00
C THR A 455 9.03 37.09 17.46
N PHE A 456 7.78 37.02 17.94
CA PHE A 456 6.77 36.08 17.48
C PHE A 456 6.02 36.65 16.26
N SER A 457 6.15 35.98 15.12
CA SER A 457 5.25 36.13 13.97
C SER A 457 4.31 34.93 13.90
N ALA A 458 3.06 35.14 13.48
CA ALA A 458 2.10 34.06 13.29
C ALA A 458 2.62 33.01 12.27
N PRO A 459 2.47 31.69 12.53
CA PRO A 459 2.76 30.64 11.55
C PRO A 459 1.91 30.80 10.27
N SER A 460 2.51 30.50 9.12
CA SER A 460 1.90 30.71 7.79
C SER A 460 0.66 29.88 7.48
N TRP A 461 0.31 28.89 8.30
CA TRP A 461 -0.81 27.97 8.10
C TRP A 461 -2.09 28.38 8.85
N MET A 462 -2.02 29.33 9.79
CA MET A 462 -3.22 29.87 10.43
C MET A 462 -3.87 30.91 9.50
N ALA A 463 -5.03 30.55 8.95
CA ALA A 463 -5.86 31.48 8.19
C ALA A 463 -6.37 32.60 9.12
N ALA A 464 -6.06 33.84 8.77
CA ALA A 464 -6.62 35.01 9.44
C ALA A 464 -8.11 35.14 9.05
N ILE A 465 -9.00 34.63 9.90
CA ILE A 465 -10.44 34.83 9.76
C ILE A 465 -10.88 35.63 10.98
N TYR A 466 -10.93 36.97 10.92
CA TYR A 466 -11.84 37.77 11.73
C TYR A 466 -12.09 39.16 11.12
N ASP A 467 -13.37 39.44 10.87
CA ASP A 467 -13.95 40.77 10.68
C ASP A 467 -14.59 41.18 12.03
N ALA A 468 -13.87 41.89 12.89
CA ALA A 468 -14.41 42.40 14.16
C ALA A 468 -13.69 43.70 14.61
N ASP A 469 -13.75 44.76 13.81
CA ASP A 469 -13.11 46.04 14.16
C ASP A 469 -13.94 46.89 15.16
N ASN A 470 -14.14 46.43 16.39
CA ASN A 470 -14.91 47.19 17.39
C ASN A 470 -14.13 47.57 18.67
N GLY A 471 -13.07 46.84 19.03
CA GLY A 471 -12.24 47.10 20.21
C GLY A 471 -11.06 48.06 19.99
N SER A 472 -10.07 47.98 20.90
CA SER A 472 -8.76 48.62 20.76
C SER A 472 -7.74 47.61 20.23
N GLY A 473 -6.63 48.08 19.64
CA GLY A 473 -5.62 47.19 19.04
C GLY A 473 -5.09 46.13 20.01
N THR A 474 -4.97 46.46 21.30
CA THR A 474 -4.51 45.51 22.33
C THR A 474 -5.59 44.52 22.77
N SER A 475 -6.87 44.92 22.80
CA SER A 475 -7.95 44.00 23.19
C SER A 475 -8.22 42.97 22.10
N GLU A 476 -8.21 43.39 20.83
CA GLU A 476 -8.41 42.49 19.68
C GLU A 476 -7.26 41.47 19.56
N ASP A 477 -6.00 41.91 19.72
CA ASP A 477 -4.83 41.02 19.74
C ASP A 477 -4.90 39.99 20.89
N LEU A 478 -5.38 40.40 22.07
CA LEU A 478 -5.62 39.49 23.20
C LEU A 478 -6.65 38.40 22.85
N PHE A 479 -7.83 38.81 22.38
CA PHE A 479 -8.92 37.86 22.10
C PHE A 479 -8.55 36.93 20.96
N TRP A 480 -7.89 37.44 19.93
CA TRP A 480 -7.38 36.62 18.83
C TRP A 480 -6.37 35.57 19.32
N LYS A 481 -5.40 35.94 20.17
CA LYS A 481 -4.41 35.00 20.72
C LYS A 481 -5.06 33.90 21.56
N LEU A 482 -6.07 34.24 22.36
CA LEU A 482 -6.82 33.27 23.18
C LEU A 482 -7.62 32.29 22.30
N ASP A 483 -8.32 32.80 21.28
CA ASP A 483 -9.10 31.98 20.34
C ASP A 483 -8.20 31.06 19.50
N ALA A 484 -7.06 31.59 19.02
CA ALA A 484 -6.07 30.82 18.27
C ALA A 484 -5.48 29.68 19.13
N LEU A 485 -5.18 29.95 20.40
CA LEU A 485 -4.64 28.93 21.30
C LEU A 485 -5.67 27.84 21.66
N GLN A 486 -6.93 28.21 21.89
CA GLN A 486 -8.00 27.23 22.11
C GLN A 486 -8.27 26.38 20.86
N THR A 487 -8.25 27.00 19.68
CA THR A 487 -8.40 26.29 18.40
C THR A 487 -7.25 25.32 18.18
N PHE A 488 -6.00 25.76 18.41
CA PHE A 488 -4.83 24.89 18.33
C PHE A 488 -4.96 23.63 19.19
N ILE A 489 -5.27 23.77 20.49
CA ILE A 489 -5.38 22.60 21.38
C ILE A 489 -6.56 21.68 21.00
N ARG A 490 -7.67 22.24 20.51
CA ARG A 490 -8.79 21.45 20.00
C ARG A 490 -8.39 20.63 18.77
N ASP A 491 -7.67 21.25 17.84
CA ASP A 491 -7.26 20.63 16.58
C ASP A 491 -6.10 19.62 16.76
N LEU A 492 -5.52 19.55 17.97
CA LEU A 492 -4.58 18.48 18.32
C LEU A 492 -5.27 17.12 18.52
N HIS A 493 -6.58 17.08 18.82
CA HIS A 493 -7.35 15.86 19.08
C HIS A 493 -6.66 14.90 20.07
N TRP A 494 -6.26 15.40 21.24
CA TRP A 494 -5.48 14.60 22.19
C TRP A 494 -6.20 13.27 22.55
N PRO A 495 -5.54 12.09 22.41
CA PRO A 495 -6.18 10.79 22.61
C PRO A 495 -6.65 10.53 24.04
N GLU A 496 -5.84 10.93 25.02
CA GLU A 496 -6.18 10.79 26.43
C GLU A 496 -7.19 11.85 26.87
N GLU A 497 -8.42 11.39 27.15
CA GLU A 497 -9.52 12.26 27.54
C GLU A 497 -9.21 13.08 28.81
N GLU A 498 -8.50 12.50 29.78
CA GLU A 498 -8.13 13.17 31.02
C GLU A 498 -7.18 14.35 30.78
N PHE A 499 -6.12 14.13 29.99
CA PHE A 499 -5.15 15.16 29.67
C PHE A 499 -5.75 16.23 28.74
N GLY A 500 -6.53 15.81 27.74
CA GLY A 500 -7.26 16.71 26.85
C GLY A 500 -8.21 17.63 27.62
N LYS A 501 -9.01 17.07 28.52
CA LYS A 501 -9.89 17.85 29.42
C LYS A 501 -9.12 18.79 30.34
N HIS A 502 -8.00 18.32 30.91
CA HIS A 502 -7.15 19.15 31.76
C HIS A 502 -6.59 20.36 31.00
N LEU A 503 -6.09 20.16 29.77
CA LEU A 503 -5.62 21.26 28.91
C LEU A 503 -6.77 22.22 28.56
N GLU A 504 -7.92 21.70 28.16
CA GLU A 504 -9.08 22.53 27.84
C GLU A 504 -9.54 23.37 29.04
N GLN A 505 -9.67 22.75 30.22
CA GLN A 505 -10.04 23.44 31.46
C GLN A 505 -9.01 24.51 31.82
N ARG A 506 -7.72 24.22 31.70
CA ARG A 506 -6.64 25.18 31.93
C ARG A 506 -6.75 26.38 30.99
N LEU A 507 -7.00 26.16 29.69
CA LEU A 507 -7.18 27.24 28.72
C LEU A 507 -8.42 28.10 29.01
N LYS A 508 -9.51 27.50 29.50
CA LYS A 508 -10.72 28.24 29.91
C LYS A 508 -10.46 29.15 31.11
N LEU A 509 -9.77 28.63 32.13
CA LEU A 509 -9.37 29.42 33.31
C LEU A 509 -8.43 30.57 32.91
N MET A 510 -7.41 30.26 32.10
CA MET A 510 -6.48 31.26 31.59
C MET A 510 -7.19 32.35 30.77
N ALA A 511 -8.11 31.98 29.88
CA ALA A 511 -8.92 32.94 29.13
C ALA A 511 -9.77 33.81 30.06
N SER A 512 -10.41 33.22 31.08
CA SER A 512 -11.19 33.96 32.08
C SER A 512 -10.34 34.99 32.82
N ASP A 513 -9.18 34.59 33.34
CA ASP A 513 -8.27 35.47 34.09
C ASP A 513 -7.74 36.62 33.23
N MET A 514 -7.39 36.33 31.97
CA MET A 514 -6.86 37.32 31.03
C MET A 514 -7.93 38.32 30.59
N ILE A 515 -9.16 37.86 30.32
CA ILE A 515 -10.30 38.73 29.99
C ILE A 515 -10.65 39.60 31.21
N GLU A 516 -10.68 39.03 32.41
CA GLU A 516 -10.94 39.79 33.64
C GLU A 516 -9.87 40.86 33.88
N SER A 517 -8.59 40.53 33.64
CA SER A 517 -7.47 41.47 33.70
C SER A 517 -7.62 42.62 32.70
N CYS A 518 -8.02 42.31 31.46
CA CYS A 518 -8.34 43.29 30.42
C CYS A 518 -9.47 44.24 30.84
N VAL A 519 -10.57 43.70 31.36
CA VAL A 519 -11.73 44.49 31.83
C VAL A 519 -11.35 45.37 33.03
N LYS A 520 -10.61 44.84 34.01
CA LYS A 520 -10.14 45.60 35.19
C LYS A 520 -9.29 46.79 34.77
N ARG A 521 -8.32 46.59 33.86
CA ARG A 521 -7.47 47.69 33.35
C ARG A 521 -8.27 48.72 32.54
N THR A 522 -9.19 48.25 31.69
CA THR A 522 -10.07 49.14 30.91
C THR A 522 -10.94 50.00 31.82
N ARG A 523 -11.49 49.42 32.89
CA ARG A 523 -12.26 50.16 33.90
C ARG A 523 -11.42 51.22 34.60
N ILE A 524 -10.21 50.88 35.06
CA ILE A 524 -9.30 51.84 35.72
C ILE A 524 -8.97 53.00 34.76
N ALA A 525 -8.65 52.70 33.49
CA ALA A 525 -8.37 53.71 32.48
C ALA A 525 -9.59 54.60 32.20
N PHE A 526 -10.79 54.01 32.16
CA PHE A 526 -12.06 54.73 32.02
C PHE A 526 -12.31 55.69 33.19
N GLU A 527 -12.16 55.24 34.44
CA GLU A 527 -12.36 56.07 35.64
C GLU A 527 -11.36 57.26 35.66
N VAL A 528 -10.10 57.02 35.31
CA VAL A 528 -9.07 58.07 35.21
C VAL A 528 -9.40 59.07 34.09
N LYS A 529 -9.87 58.59 32.93
CA LYS A 529 -10.23 59.46 31.80
C LYS A 529 -11.46 60.30 32.15
N LEU A 530 -12.46 59.70 32.80
CA LEU A 530 -13.68 60.37 33.25
C LEU A 530 -13.37 61.50 34.25
N GLN A 531 -12.45 61.27 35.21
CA GLN A 531 -12.00 62.29 36.17
C GLN A 531 -11.30 63.48 35.51
N LYS A 532 -10.56 63.25 34.41
CA LYS A 532 -9.82 64.28 33.67
C LYS A 532 -10.67 65.03 32.64
N THR A 533 -11.89 64.56 32.37
CA THR A 533 -12.76 65.15 31.34
C THR A 533 -13.49 66.36 31.92
N SER A 534 -13.38 67.53 31.25
CA SER A 534 -14.09 68.75 31.65
C SER A 534 -15.60 68.56 31.62
N ARG A 535 -16.32 69.04 32.65
CA ARG A 535 -17.79 69.11 32.71
C ARG A 535 -18.33 70.26 31.84
N SER A 536 -17.87 70.33 30.60
CA SER A 536 -18.40 71.23 29.57
C SER A 536 -19.82 70.77 29.17
N THR A 537 -20.71 71.70 28.87
CA THR A 537 -22.08 71.46 28.39
C THR A 537 -22.16 70.98 26.94
N ASP A 538 -21.03 70.80 26.27
CA ASP A 538 -20.99 70.16 24.95
C ASP A 538 -21.14 68.65 25.14
N PHE A 539 -22.35 68.13 24.95
CA PHE A 539 -22.78 66.73 25.11
C PHE A 539 -22.09 65.69 24.20
N ARG A 540 -20.81 65.87 23.82
CA ARG A 540 -20.05 64.91 23.01
C ARG A 540 -19.19 64.02 23.89
N VAL A 541 -19.54 62.73 23.92
CA VAL A 541 -18.70 61.68 24.53
C VAL A 541 -17.39 61.56 23.73
N PRO A 542 -16.22 61.63 24.38
CA PRO A 542 -14.94 61.40 23.72
C PRO A 542 -14.86 60.01 23.08
N GLN A 543 -14.34 59.93 21.86
CA GLN A 543 -14.23 58.68 21.09
C GLN A 543 -13.48 57.58 21.86
N SER A 544 -12.46 57.92 22.65
CA SER A 544 -11.75 56.97 23.51
C SER A 544 -12.65 56.28 24.54
N ILE A 545 -13.67 56.99 25.04
CA ILE A 545 -14.64 56.42 25.99
C ILE A 545 -15.56 55.42 25.27
N CYS A 546 -15.98 55.73 24.03
CA CYS A 546 -16.73 54.78 23.21
C CYS A 546 -15.90 53.51 22.92
N THR A 547 -14.60 53.65 22.61
CA THR A 547 -13.69 52.51 22.42
C THR A 547 -13.61 51.65 23.68
N MET A 548 -13.45 52.25 24.87
CA MET A 548 -13.44 51.52 26.15
C MET A 548 -14.75 50.75 26.41
N PHE A 549 -15.91 51.35 26.07
CA PHE A 549 -17.19 50.65 26.17
C PHE A 549 -17.27 49.48 25.18
N ASN A 550 -16.81 49.65 23.94
CA ASN A 550 -16.78 48.57 22.97
C ASN A 550 -15.89 47.42 23.44
N VAL A 551 -14.71 47.70 24.02
CA VAL A 551 -13.83 46.68 24.62
C VAL A 551 -14.57 45.90 25.71
N MET A 552 -15.37 46.56 26.55
CA MET A 552 -16.16 45.86 27.58
C MET A 552 -17.29 45.00 26.99
N VAL A 553 -17.97 45.47 25.94
CA VAL A 553 -19.02 44.71 25.25
C VAL A 553 -18.43 43.50 24.55
N ASP A 554 -17.29 43.66 23.89
CA ASP A 554 -16.60 42.59 23.21
C ASP A 554 -16.00 41.59 24.21
N ALA A 555 -15.39 42.05 25.30
CA ALA A 555 -14.94 41.18 26.40
C ALA A 555 -16.08 40.31 26.96
N LYS A 556 -17.31 40.84 27.05
CA LYS A 556 -18.49 40.07 27.45
C LYS A 556 -18.84 38.99 26.42
N ALA A 557 -18.85 39.32 25.13
CA ALA A 557 -19.11 38.36 24.05
C ALA A 557 -18.04 37.27 23.99
N GLN A 558 -16.77 37.64 24.07
CA GLN A 558 -15.64 36.71 24.07
C GLN A 558 -15.60 35.85 25.34
N SER A 559 -15.96 36.39 26.51
CA SER A 559 -16.08 35.60 27.74
C SER A 559 -17.14 34.49 27.61
N THR A 560 -18.30 34.79 27.01
CA THR A 560 -19.32 33.76 26.78
C THR A 560 -18.88 32.68 25.80
N LYS A 561 -18.00 33.02 24.85
CA LYS A 561 -17.47 32.10 23.85
C LYS A 561 -16.32 31.25 24.42
N LEU A 562 -15.25 31.90 24.88
CA LEU A 562 -13.99 31.29 25.28
C LEU A 562 -14.03 30.66 26.68
N CYS A 563 -14.90 31.14 27.57
CA CYS A 563 -14.99 30.67 28.95
C CYS A 563 -16.23 29.81 29.22
N SER A 564 -16.91 29.30 28.18
CA SER A 564 -18.06 28.42 28.36
C SER A 564 -17.63 27.12 29.05
N MET A 565 -17.89 27.06 30.35
CA MET A 565 -17.72 25.87 31.19
C MET A 565 -19.02 25.07 31.15
N GLU A 566 -18.93 23.74 31.04
CA GLU A 566 -20.09 22.88 31.32
C GLU A 566 -20.55 23.16 32.75
N MET A 567 -21.85 23.42 32.95
CA MET A 567 -22.41 23.70 34.28
C MET A 567 -22.19 22.49 35.19
N GLY A 568 -21.17 22.53 36.04
CA GLY A 568 -20.85 21.44 36.96
C GLY A 568 -19.65 21.62 37.90
N GLN A 569 -18.87 22.69 37.77
CA GLN A 569 -17.77 22.99 38.72
C GLN A 569 -17.84 24.48 39.10
N GLU A 570 -18.67 24.78 40.10
CA GLU A 570 -18.59 25.99 40.92
C GLU A 570 -17.61 25.81 42.09
#